data_AF-A0A353B0P4-F1
#
_entry.id   AF-A0A353B0P4-F1
#
_cell.length_a   1.000
_cell.length_b   1.000
_cell.length_c   1.000
_cell.angle_alpha   90.00
_cell.angle_beta   90.00
_cell.angle_gamma   90.00
#
_symmetry.space_group_name_H-M   'P 1'
#
loop_
_entity.id
_entity.type
_entity.pdbx_description
1 polymer ?
#
loop_
_entity_poly.entity_id
_entity_poly.type
_entity_poly.pdbx_seq_one_letter_code
_entity_poly.pdbx_strand_id
1 'polypeptide(L)'
;MALDGQRKPKNSSQLLWRCIALCISISASCVCGLAQDGRQRQVANLVRQSTMLGDDLPTVPAWYHQTPQRSAAAGKGSARLSFTTSQNQTKRNAVPAVADQTAFWWQPIVAQSLRPESNPSAVDVIGLMQAAVQNSCRVVAVEQTQWIRAQDAVAAIANLDPTIYATTRFDDTSDPVGDLLTTGGPDRLVQRRWAMDAGLRGTTGSGATYSLGQQLGHLNNNSTFINPNDQGTARLGAAINQPLLRNRRIDANRSLIVTTRLETDAARAQYLATVSEQLGRIGDIYWKLYFARATLVQRQRHLDRGRNVAMRLEARRALDSAQSQILRARAAVASREATLARTEAKIRNLENELRTLINLPGLSDRPNGEIIPVQSVTRAVPNLNVELEVARALATRPELMELGKQISMATVQLELARNRLQPELNLILEGYLAGLEGGSNVPGAWAEQFSEGRPSYAGGFEFEAPYRNRAAQAAVRQQQFVLVRLQNLLAERRANIRAEVENAVRVLEASGIEARGRKRSLASTGEELEYQQLRWEKLKGDERLAQFQLDELLGTQDRLFQEEQSLLQALTDLNRSIIDVQVATGALVQLAR
;
A
#
# COMPACT_ATOMS: atom_id res chain seq x y z
N MET A 1 84.54 -25.22 -37.97
CA MET A 1 84.54 -26.06 -36.75
C MET A 1 83.41 -25.62 -35.84
N ALA A 2 82.96 -26.48 -34.93
CA ALA A 2 81.96 -26.20 -33.89
C ALA A 2 82.57 -25.31 -32.76
N LEU A 3 81.91 -24.75 -31.72
CA LEU A 3 80.53 -24.68 -31.14
C LEU A 3 80.34 -23.22 -30.62
N ASP A 4 79.23 -22.72 -30.03
CA ASP A 4 77.76 -22.90 -30.10
C ASP A 4 77.13 -21.93 -29.04
N GLY A 5 75.79 -21.80 -28.97
CA GLY A 5 75.09 -21.49 -27.71
C GLY A 5 74.21 -20.23 -27.68
N GLN A 6 72.92 -20.37 -27.98
CA GLN A 6 71.92 -19.35 -27.59
C GLN A 6 71.67 -19.33 -26.07
N ARG A 7 71.44 -18.13 -25.51
CA ARG A 7 70.77 -17.97 -24.20
C ARG A 7 69.59 -17.00 -24.31
N LYS A 8 68.37 -17.52 -24.10
CA LYS A 8 67.15 -16.72 -23.92
C LYS A 8 67.03 -16.25 -22.46
N PRO A 9 66.55 -15.02 -22.18
CA PRO A 9 66.12 -14.67 -20.83
C PRO A 9 64.82 -15.41 -20.49
N LYS A 10 64.86 -16.29 -19.49
CA LYS A 10 63.67 -16.83 -18.80
C LYS A 10 63.61 -16.24 -17.39
N ASN A 11 62.40 -15.82 -16.96
CA ASN A 11 61.81 -15.97 -15.61
C ASN A 11 60.96 -14.78 -15.11
N SER A 12 61.05 -13.58 -15.70
CA SER A 12 60.32 -12.39 -15.21
C SER A 12 58.79 -12.60 -15.11
N SER A 13 58.18 -13.22 -16.14
CA SER A 13 56.74 -13.52 -16.15
C SER A 13 56.31 -14.58 -15.12
N GLN A 14 57.20 -15.51 -14.75
CA GLN A 14 56.89 -16.55 -13.75
C GLN A 14 56.98 -16.05 -12.31
N LEU A 15 57.83 -15.05 -12.04
CA LEU A 15 57.81 -14.31 -10.78
C LEU A 15 56.51 -13.54 -10.61
N LEU A 16 56.08 -12.81 -11.65
CA LEU A 16 54.85 -12.00 -11.65
C LEU A 16 53.59 -12.86 -11.35
N TRP A 17 53.45 -14.02 -12.01
CA TRP A 17 52.36 -14.97 -11.72
C TRP A 17 52.46 -15.62 -10.33
N ARG A 18 53.66 -15.84 -9.79
CA ARG A 18 53.84 -16.33 -8.42
C ARG A 18 53.46 -15.29 -7.37
N CYS A 19 53.79 -14.02 -7.58
CA CYS A 19 53.36 -12.92 -6.70
C CYS A 19 51.83 -12.76 -6.71
N ILE A 20 51.19 -12.84 -7.87
CA ILE A 20 49.71 -12.82 -8.00
C ILE A 20 49.08 -13.98 -7.23
N ALA A 21 49.58 -15.21 -7.41
CA ALA A 21 49.08 -16.39 -6.69
C ALA A 21 49.29 -16.28 -5.16
N LEU A 22 50.40 -15.70 -4.71
CA LEU A 22 50.67 -15.45 -3.29
C LEU A 22 49.70 -14.41 -2.70
N CYS A 23 49.44 -13.31 -3.42
CA CYS A 23 48.49 -12.29 -2.97
C CYS A 23 47.05 -12.83 -2.88
N ILE A 24 46.62 -13.65 -3.85
CA ILE A 24 45.29 -14.29 -3.85
C ILE A 24 45.13 -15.27 -2.67
N SER A 25 46.19 -16.01 -2.33
CA SER A 25 46.16 -16.94 -1.19
C SER A 25 46.22 -16.22 0.17
N ILE A 26 46.97 -15.12 0.27
CA ILE A 26 46.97 -14.26 1.47
C ILE A 26 45.59 -13.63 1.71
N SER A 27 44.92 -13.11 0.66
CA SER A 27 43.57 -12.55 0.80
C SER A 27 42.52 -13.60 1.16
N ALA A 28 42.60 -14.81 0.59
CA ALA A 28 41.72 -15.93 0.96
C ALA A 28 41.89 -16.35 2.44
N SER A 29 43.14 -16.46 2.93
CA SER A 29 43.41 -16.78 4.33
C SER A 29 42.91 -15.70 5.29
N CYS A 30 43.03 -14.42 4.92
CA CYS A 30 42.57 -13.30 5.76
C CYS A 30 41.04 -13.26 5.89
N VAL A 31 40.30 -13.60 4.82
CA VAL A 31 38.83 -13.65 4.84
C VAL A 31 38.29 -14.86 5.61
N CYS A 32 38.93 -16.03 5.51
CA CYS A 32 38.48 -17.23 6.24
C CYS A 32 38.88 -17.23 7.73
N GLY A 33 39.98 -16.57 8.11
CA GLY A 33 40.51 -16.61 9.48
C GLY A 33 39.66 -15.92 10.56
N LEU A 34 38.71 -15.07 10.19
CA LEU A 34 37.90 -14.27 11.12
C LEU A 34 36.52 -14.88 11.45
N ALA A 35 36.20 -16.07 10.91
CA ALA A 35 34.91 -16.72 11.10
C ALA A 35 34.80 -17.66 12.32
N GLN A 36 35.90 -17.91 13.05
CA GLN A 36 35.94 -18.86 14.17
C GLN A 36 36.83 -18.42 15.34
N ASP A 37 36.36 -17.49 16.19
CA ASP A 37 36.54 -17.64 17.64
C ASP A 37 35.45 -16.91 18.46
N GLY A 38 35.04 -17.51 19.58
CA GLY A 38 33.83 -17.15 20.33
C GLY A 38 34.08 -16.30 21.57
N ARG A 39 34.27 -14.97 21.44
CA ARG A 39 34.41 -14.04 22.59
C ARG A 39 33.53 -12.79 22.55
N GLN A 40 32.24 -12.95 22.30
CA GLN A 40 31.26 -11.89 22.65
C GLN A 40 31.18 -11.71 24.17
N ARG A 41 31.87 -10.69 24.72
CA ARG A 41 31.42 -9.90 25.89
C ARG A 41 32.29 -8.69 26.29
N GLN A 42 33.56 -8.61 25.91
CA GLN A 42 34.45 -7.55 26.44
C GLN A 42 34.51 -6.25 25.61
N VAL A 43 34.15 -6.25 24.32
CA VAL A 43 34.12 -5.03 23.48
C VAL A 43 33.05 -4.02 23.96
N ALA A 44 31.96 -4.49 24.59
CA ALA A 44 30.81 -3.68 24.99
C ALA A 44 31.09 -2.63 26.08
N ASN A 45 32.20 -2.72 26.82
CA ASN A 45 32.51 -1.80 27.92
C ASN A 45 33.41 -0.62 27.54
N LEU A 46 34.22 -0.71 26.47
CA LEU A 46 35.10 0.40 26.05
C LEU A 46 34.38 1.47 25.22
N VAL A 47 33.24 1.14 24.61
CA VAL A 47 32.39 2.09 23.85
C VAL A 47 31.51 2.94 24.79
N ARG A 48 31.45 2.61 26.09
CA ARG A 48 30.50 3.19 27.06
C ARG A 48 30.98 4.44 27.83
N GLN A 49 32.18 4.97 27.54
CA GLN A 49 32.76 6.09 28.31
C GLN A 49 32.94 7.41 27.52
N SER A 50 32.54 7.48 26.25
CA SER A 50 32.62 8.71 25.43
C SER A 50 31.26 9.35 25.09
N THR A 51 30.15 8.80 25.59
CA THR A 51 28.79 9.27 25.28
C THR A 51 28.40 10.50 26.10
N MET A 52 28.84 11.69 25.66
CA MET A 52 28.28 12.99 26.04
C MET A 52 28.06 13.89 24.80
N LEU A 53 27.23 13.43 23.84
CA LEU A 53 26.67 14.28 22.77
C LEU A 53 25.58 13.52 21.98
N GLY A 54 24.31 13.79 22.27
CA GLY A 54 23.15 13.48 21.42
C GLY A 54 22.71 12.01 21.29
N ASP A 55 21.47 11.73 21.71
CA ASP A 55 20.75 10.50 21.34
C ASP A 55 20.31 10.51 19.85
N ASP A 56 19.64 9.44 19.41
CA ASP A 56 19.08 9.21 18.07
C ASP A 56 20.08 9.00 16.92
N LEU A 57 20.97 8.00 17.08
CA LEU A 57 21.31 7.16 15.92
C LEU A 57 20.04 6.40 15.48
N PRO A 58 19.60 6.52 14.22
CA PRO A 58 18.37 5.87 13.75
C PRO A 58 18.58 4.36 13.60
N THR A 59 18.33 3.61 14.67
CA THR A 59 18.41 2.15 14.67
C THR A 59 17.43 1.54 13.67
N VAL A 60 17.84 0.41 13.07
CA VAL A 60 16.98 -0.37 12.19
C VAL A 60 15.77 -0.89 12.99
N PRO A 61 14.52 -0.62 12.57
CA PRO A 61 13.35 -0.98 13.36
C PRO A 61 13.21 -2.49 13.59
N ALA A 62 12.68 -2.89 14.75
CA ALA A 62 12.52 -4.29 15.15
C ALA A 62 11.57 -5.14 14.26
N TRP A 63 10.91 -4.55 13.26
CA TRP A 63 10.19 -5.28 12.21
C TRP A 63 11.11 -5.77 11.08
N TYR A 64 12.33 -5.26 10.93
CA TYR A 64 13.24 -5.61 9.83
C TYR A 64 13.63 -7.10 9.80
N HIS A 65 13.71 -7.74 10.97
CA HIS A 65 13.96 -9.18 11.08
C HIS A 65 12.71 -10.06 10.89
N GLN A 66 11.54 -9.47 10.63
CA GLN A 66 10.30 -10.20 10.37
C GLN A 66 10.20 -10.46 8.87
N THR A 67 10.56 -11.67 8.45
CA THR A 67 10.30 -12.12 7.07
C THR A 67 8.78 -12.13 6.81
N PRO A 68 8.33 -11.79 5.59
CA PRO A 68 6.92 -11.81 5.22
C PRO A 68 6.42 -13.25 5.07
N GLN A 69 6.22 -13.94 6.20
CA GLN A 69 5.47 -15.19 6.22
C GLN A 69 4.02 -14.91 5.81
N ARG A 70 3.38 -15.88 5.12
CA ARG A 70 1.91 -15.94 5.00
C ARG A 70 1.32 -16.24 6.39
N SER A 71 1.26 -15.23 7.25
CA SER A 71 0.78 -15.38 8.63
C SER A 71 -0.75 -15.50 8.65
N ALA A 72 -1.24 -16.74 8.59
CA ALA A 72 -2.62 -17.10 8.97
C ALA A 72 -2.87 -16.95 10.50
N ALA A 73 -2.19 -15.99 11.14
CA ALA A 73 -2.18 -15.72 12.56
C ALA A 73 -2.14 -14.19 12.75
N ALA A 74 -3.13 -13.63 13.43
CA ALA A 74 -3.26 -12.19 13.62
C ALA A 74 -2.11 -11.63 14.49
N GLY A 75 -1.19 -10.87 13.88
CA GLY A 75 0.05 -10.43 14.53
C GLY A 75 0.40 -8.96 14.28
N LYS A 76 0.05 -8.09 15.23
CA LYS A 76 0.61 -6.74 15.49
C LYS A 76 0.53 -5.65 14.40
N GLY A 77 0.36 -5.96 13.12
CA GLY A 77 0.17 -4.96 12.05
C GLY A 77 -1.30 -4.66 11.70
N SER A 78 -2.22 -5.57 12.05
CA SER A 78 -3.55 -5.64 11.44
C SER A 78 -4.49 -4.47 11.81
N ALA A 79 -5.21 -4.00 10.80
CA ALA A 79 -6.33 -3.08 10.97
C ALA A 79 -7.44 -3.74 11.81
N ARG A 80 -7.89 -3.08 12.88
CA ARG A 80 -8.99 -3.60 13.69
C ARG A 80 -10.32 -3.11 13.11
N LEU A 81 -11.09 -4.05 12.58
CA LEU A 81 -12.50 -3.83 12.26
C LEU A 81 -13.24 -3.43 13.53
N SER A 82 -13.75 -2.21 13.54
CA SER A 82 -14.18 -1.53 14.76
C SER A 82 -15.69 -1.33 14.76
N PHE A 83 -16.41 -2.45 14.88
CA PHE A 83 -17.88 -2.48 14.97
C PHE A 83 -18.37 -1.93 16.32
N THR A 84 -18.11 -0.66 16.59
CA THR A 84 -18.65 0.07 17.74
C THR A 84 -20.11 0.41 17.49
N THR A 85 -20.98 -0.60 17.60
CA THR A 85 -22.41 -0.38 17.84
C THR A 85 -22.54 0.50 19.08
N SER A 86 -23.03 1.73 18.92
CA SER A 86 -23.04 2.73 19.98
C SER A 86 -24.04 2.38 21.08
N GLN A 87 -23.60 1.56 22.05
CA GLN A 87 -24.37 1.21 23.25
C GLN A 87 -23.92 2.00 24.49
N ASN A 88 -22.95 2.91 24.37
CA ASN A 88 -22.30 3.52 25.53
C ASN A 88 -22.23 5.06 25.50
N GLN A 89 -23.40 5.70 25.42
CA GLN A 89 -23.66 6.99 26.10
C GLN A 89 -25.17 7.34 26.11
N THR A 90 -25.91 6.81 27.11
CA THR A 90 -26.82 7.55 28.03
C THR A 90 -27.74 6.56 28.78
N LYS A 91 -27.40 6.22 30.04
CA LYS A 91 -28.40 5.68 30.98
C LYS A 91 -29.31 6.81 31.49
N ARG A 92 -30.27 7.24 30.66
CA ARG A 92 -31.47 8.02 31.07
C ARG A 92 -32.51 7.97 29.95
N ASN A 93 -33.76 7.66 30.33
CA ASN A 93 -34.98 7.78 29.53
C ASN A 93 -34.97 7.08 28.16
N ALA A 94 -34.59 5.80 28.13
CA ALA A 94 -34.93 4.92 27.02
C ALA A 94 -36.45 4.62 27.05
N VAL A 95 -37.23 5.33 26.24
CA VAL A 95 -38.57 4.87 25.85
C VAL A 95 -38.39 3.51 25.16
N PRO A 96 -39.15 2.45 25.52
CA PRO A 96 -39.00 1.17 24.87
C PRO A 96 -39.34 1.30 23.38
N ALA A 97 -38.35 1.09 22.52
CA ALA A 97 -38.57 1.00 21.08
C ALA A 97 -39.46 -0.22 20.82
N VAL A 98 -40.74 0.03 20.54
CA VAL A 98 -41.74 -1.02 20.30
C VAL A 98 -41.31 -1.83 19.08
N ALA A 99 -40.73 -2.99 19.35
CA ALA A 99 -40.28 -3.91 18.32
C ALA A 99 -41.51 -4.54 17.65
N ASP A 100 -41.92 -3.94 16.54
CA ASP A 100 -42.81 -4.56 15.55
C ASP A 100 -42.08 -5.77 14.94
N GLN A 101 -42.19 -6.91 15.65
CA GLN A 101 -41.43 -8.14 15.40
C GLN A 101 -42.01 -9.01 14.28
N THR A 102 -43.07 -8.58 13.58
CA THR A 102 -43.63 -9.38 12.48
C THR A 102 -42.62 -9.48 11.33
N ALA A 103 -41.99 -10.63 11.16
CA ALA A 103 -41.11 -10.90 10.02
C ALA A 103 -41.91 -10.78 8.70
N PHE A 104 -41.32 -10.17 7.67
CA PHE A 104 -41.99 -10.13 6.36
C PHE A 104 -41.99 -11.54 5.76
N TRP A 105 -43.06 -11.91 5.05
CA TRP A 105 -43.33 -13.30 4.68
C TRP A 105 -42.23 -13.97 3.85
N TRP A 106 -41.44 -13.19 3.10
CA TRP A 106 -40.31 -13.69 2.31
C TRP A 106 -39.02 -13.93 3.11
N GLN A 107 -38.85 -13.29 4.28
CA GLN A 107 -37.59 -13.35 5.05
C GLN A 107 -37.16 -14.78 5.43
N PRO A 108 -38.03 -15.66 5.97
CA PRO A 108 -37.61 -17.04 6.30
C PRO A 108 -37.30 -17.88 5.06
N ILE A 109 -37.82 -17.52 3.88
CA ILE A 109 -37.59 -18.23 2.61
C ILE A 109 -36.24 -17.81 1.99
N VAL A 110 -35.91 -16.51 2.05
CA VAL A 110 -34.63 -15.96 1.53
C VAL A 110 -33.41 -16.54 2.25
N ALA A 111 -33.57 -16.87 3.55
CA ALA A 111 -32.57 -17.50 4.40
C ALA A 111 -32.48 -19.04 4.24
N GLN A 112 -33.26 -19.64 3.33
CA GLN A 112 -33.16 -21.06 2.95
C GLN A 112 -32.47 -21.20 1.58
N SER A 113 -32.09 -22.42 1.21
CA SER A 113 -31.55 -22.67 -0.13
C SER A 113 -32.66 -22.57 -1.18
N LEU A 114 -32.44 -21.77 -2.23
CA LEU A 114 -33.35 -21.61 -3.36
C LEU A 114 -33.00 -22.57 -4.53
N ARG A 115 -31.87 -23.29 -4.44
CA ARG A 115 -31.43 -24.33 -5.40
C ARG A 115 -31.22 -25.67 -4.68
N PRO A 116 -32.06 -26.70 -4.91
CA PRO A 116 -31.92 -28.03 -4.30
C PRO A 116 -30.57 -28.72 -4.59
N GLU A 117 -29.98 -28.48 -5.77
CA GLU A 117 -28.73 -29.09 -6.22
C GLU A 117 -27.47 -28.31 -5.79
N SER A 118 -27.62 -27.19 -5.08
CA SER A 118 -26.50 -26.35 -4.66
C SER A 118 -25.89 -26.81 -3.33
N ASN A 119 -24.61 -26.54 -3.13
CA ASN A 119 -24.00 -26.55 -1.79
C ASN A 119 -24.18 -25.17 -1.15
N PRO A 120 -25.09 -24.98 -0.19
CA PRO A 120 -25.34 -23.69 0.41
C PRO A 120 -24.23 -23.27 1.37
N SER A 121 -23.99 -21.96 1.46
CA SER A 121 -23.11 -21.30 2.42
C SER A 121 -23.89 -20.16 3.08
N ALA A 122 -24.17 -20.30 4.38
CA ALA A 122 -24.84 -19.29 5.19
C ALA A 122 -23.86 -18.18 5.58
N VAL A 123 -24.23 -16.92 5.33
CA VAL A 123 -23.29 -15.79 5.31
C VAL A 123 -23.93 -14.49 5.80
N ASP A 124 -23.22 -13.75 6.65
CA ASP A 124 -23.57 -12.39 7.13
C ASP A 124 -22.61 -11.32 6.55
N VAL A 125 -22.96 -10.03 6.65
CA VAL A 125 -22.12 -8.94 6.13
C VAL A 125 -20.78 -8.88 6.88
N ILE A 126 -20.80 -9.04 8.20
CA ILE A 126 -19.63 -8.86 9.06
C ILE A 126 -18.64 -10.02 8.87
N GLY A 127 -19.11 -11.25 8.72
CA GLY A 127 -18.31 -12.41 8.34
C GLY A 127 -17.64 -12.24 6.97
N LEU A 128 -18.33 -11.71 5.96
CA LEU A 128 -17.69 -11.39 4.66
C LEU A 128 -16.66 -10.27 4.77
N MET A 129 -16.96 -9.22 5.53
CA MET A 129 -16.03 -8.13 5.79
C MET A 129 -14.74 -8.64 6.46
N GLN A 130 -14.86 -9.51 7.47
CA GLN A 130 -13.72 -10.15 8.14
C GLN A 130 -12.94 -11.08 7.18
N ALA A 131 -13.64 -11.92 6.42
CA ALA A 131 -13.03 -12.82 5.45
C ALA A 131 -12.25 -12.06 4.36
N ALA A 132 -12.80 -10.94 3.87
CA ALA A 132 -12.18 -10.14 2.81
C ALA A 132 -10.90 -9.43 3.29
N VAL A 133 -10.82 -8.95 4.53
CA VAL A 133 -9.57 -8.38 5.07
C VAL A 133 -8.42 -9.41 5.07
N GLN A 134 -8.74 -10.69 5.23
CA GLN A 134 -7.75 -11.78 5.31
C GLN A 134 -7.44 -12.44 3.96
N ASN A 135 -8.42 -12.50 3.04
CA ASN A 135 -8.32 -13.31 1.81
C ASN A 135 -8.35 -12.49 0.52
N SER A 136 -8.89 -11.26 0.52
CA SER A 136 -9.06 -10.49 -0.72
C SER A 136 -7.71 -10.15 -1.35
N CYS A 137 -7.50 -10.60 -2.58
CA CYS A 137 -6.27 -10.38 -3.32
C CYS A 137 -5.96 -8.89 -3.48
N ARG A 138 -6.98 -8.02 -3.57
CA ARG A 138 -6.80 -6.55 -3.63
C ARG A 138 -6.33 -5.96 -2.29
N VAL A 139 -6.87 -6.46 -1.17
CA VAL A 139 -6.44 -6.00 0.17
C VAL A 139 -4.99 -6.43 0.42
N VAL A 140 -4.66 -7.70 0.20
CA VAL A 140 -3.32 -8.26 0.42
C VAL A 140 -2.29 -7.59 -0.51
N ALA A 141 -2.64 -7.29 -1.76
CA ALA A 141 -1.74 -6.60 -2.70
C ALA A 141 -1.41 -5.17 -2.27
N VAL A 142 -2.40 -4.38 -1.81
CA VAL A 142 -2.15 -3.03 -1.30
C VAL A 142 -1.48 -3.04 0.07
N GLU A 143 -1.67 -4.10 0.87
CA GLU A 143 -0.89 -4.29 2.10
C GLU A 143 0.62 -4.35 1.83
N GLN A 144 1.03 -4.99 0.72
CA GLN A 144 2.45 -5.05 0.33
C GLN A 144 3.05 -3.67 0.04
N THR A 145 2.24 -2.69 -0.39
CA THR A 145 2.74 -1.33 -0.66
C THR A 145 3.36 -0.68 0.58
N GLN A 146 2.80 -0.91 1.77
CA GLN A 146 3.38 -0.37 3.02
C GLN A 146 4.73 -1.05 3.34
N TRP A 147 4.85 -2.35 3.08
CA TRP A 147 6.07 -3.12 3.32
C TRP A 147 7.17 -2.77 2.31
N ILE A 148 6.81 -2.49 1.06
CA ILE A 148 7.73 -1.97 0.04
C ILE A 148 8.27 -0.59 0.47
N ARG A 149 7.39 0.36 0.87
CA ARG A 149 7.85 1.67 1.36
C ARG A 149 8.70 1.58 2.63
N ALA A 150 8.42 0.62 3.50
CA ALA A 150 9.26 0.35 4.66
C ALA A 150 10.69 -0.09 4.24
N GLN A 151 10.84 -0.85 3.15
CA GLN A 151 12.17 -1.17 2.60
C GLN A 151 12.83 0.01 1.88
N ASP A 152 12.07 0.89 1.21
CA ASP A 152 12.61 2.17 0.69
C ASP A 152 13.22 3.01 1.82
N ALA A 153 12.62 2.98 3.02
CA ALA A 153 13.17 3.64 4.21
C ALA A 153 14.44 2.97 4.77
N VAL A 154 14.61 1.65 4.62
CA VAL A 154 15.88 0.96 4.93
C VAL A 154 16.95 1.30 3.90
N ALA A 155 16.62 1.27 2.60
CA ALA A 155 17.54 1.67 1.53
C ALA A 155 17.98 3.14 1.65
N ALA A 156 17.10 4.03 2.14
CA ALA A 156 17.46 5.40 2.47
C ALA A 156 18.49 5.49 3.59
N ILE A 157 18.39 4.66 4.63
CA ILE A 157 19.35 4.58 5.75
C ILE A 157 20.67 3.96 5.31
N ALA A 158 20.65 2.97 4.41
CA ALA A 158 21.85 2.29 3.89
C ALA A 158 22.83 3.22 3.14
N ASN A 159 22.43 4.45 2.77
CA ASN A 159 23.36 5.48 2.27
C ASN A 159 24.35 5.99 3.35
N LEU A 160 24.14 5.64 4.61
CA LEU A 160 25.05 5.87 5.74
C LEU A 160 26.01 4.68 5.98
N ASP A 161 25.75 3.51 5.36
CA ASP A 161 26.58 2.33 5.56
C ASP A 161 27.97 2.52 4.93
N PRO A 162 29.04 2.04 5.58
CA PRO A 162 30.40 2.16 5.06
C PRO A 162 30.59 1.29 3.81
N THR A 163 30.98 1.91 2.70
CA THR A 163 31.37 1.20 1.48
C THR A 163 32.83 0.77 1.58
N ILE A 164 33.08 -0.53 1.57
CA ILE A 164 34.40 -1.11 1.28
C ILE A 164 34.58 -1.05 -0.24
N TYR A 165 35.75 -0.60 -0.70
CA TYR A 165 36.07 -0.57 -2.12
C TYR A 165 37.51 -1.04 -2.37
N ALA A 166 37.75 -1.59 -3.56
CA ALA A 166 39.07 -1.90 -4.06
C ALA A 166 39.10 -1.60 -5.56
N THR A 167 40.09 -0.82 -6.00
CA THR A 167 40.30 -0.48 -7.40
C THR A 167 41.75 -0.79 -7.78
N THR A 168 41.94 -1.45 -8.91
CA THR A 168 43.26 -1.73 -9.48
C THR A 168 43.33 -1.10 -10.87
N ARG A 169 44.46 -0.51 -11.20
CA ARG A 169 44.72 0.16 -12.48
C ARG A 169 46.11 -0.21 -12.97
N PHE A 170 46.21 -0.49 -14.26
CA PHE A 170 47.47 -0.63 -14.96
C PHE A 170 47.46 0.30 -16.17
N ASP A 171 48.45 1.19 -16.24
CA ASP A 171 48.68 2.11 -17.34
C ASP A 171 50.03 1.76 -17.98
N ASP A 172 50.04 1.57 -19.30
CA ASP A 172 51.25 1.55 -20.11
C ASP A 172 51.14 2.72 -21.09
N THR A 173 52.08 3.66 -21.01
CA THR A 173 52.01 4.98 -21.64
C THR A 173 53.30 5.28 -22.39
N SER A 174 53.17 5.84 -23.58
CA SER A 174 54.30 6.21 -24.44
C SER A 174 54.03 7.56 -25.09
N ASP A 175 54.36 8.63 -24.39
CA ASP A 175 54.04 10.00 -24.79
C ASP A 175 55.29 10.72 -25.32
N PRO A 176 55.21 11.48 -26.43
CA PRO A 176 56.35 12.22 -26.95
C PRO A 176 56.72 13.37 -26.01
N VAL A 177 58.02 13.60 -25.79
CA VAL A 177 58.51 14.68 -24.91
C VAL A 177 59.18 15.80 -25.69
N GLY A 178 58.88 17.04 -25.31
CA GLY A 178 59.46 18.25 -25.91
C GLY A 178 60.67 18.82 -25.15
N ASP A 179 61.05 18.24 -24.02
CA ASP A 179 62.14 18.72 -23.16
C ASP A 179 63.01 17.55 -22.66
N LEU A 180 64.32 17.72 -22.81
CA LEU A 180 65.37 16.82 -22.31
C LEU A 180 65.21 16.54 -20.81
N LEU A 181 64.74 17.52 -20.01
CA LEU A 181 64.53 17.36 -18.56
C LEU A 181 63.43 16.35 -18.19
N THR A 182 62.64 15.86 -19.15
CA THR A 182 61.57 14.88 -18.90
C THR A 182 62.09 13.44 -18.88
N THR A 183 63.00 13.10 -19.79
CA THR A 183 63.51 11.71 -19.99
C THR A 183 65.02 11.57 -19.81
N GLY A 184 65.79 12.65 -19.96
CA GLY A 184 67.25 12.63 -19.99
C GLY A 184 67.86 12.24 -21.34
N GLY A 185 67.06 12.07 -22.40
CA GLY A 185 67.55 11.77 -23.75
C GLY A 185 66.52 11.20 -24.72
N PRO A 186 65.73 10.17 -24.33
CA PRO A 186 64.68 9.61 -25.19
C PRO A 186 63.62 10.62 -25.65
N ASP A 187 63.18 10.51 -26.91
CA ASP A 187 62.14 11.34 -27.54
C ASP A 187 60.71 11.04 -27.03
N ARG A 188 60.54 9.92 -26.31
CA ARG A 188 59.28 9.53 -25.66
C ARG A 188 59.50 9.14 -24.21
N LEU A 189 58.61 9.59 -23.34
CA LEU A 189 58.44 9.06 -22.00
C LEU A 189 57.71 7.71 -22.10
N VAL A 190 58.37 6.62 -21.71
CA VAL A 190 57.75 5.29 -21.64
C VAL A 190 57.58 4.95 -20.18
N GLN A 191 56.33 4.88 -19.73
CA GLN A 191 55.97 4.75 -18.33
C GLN A 191 54.92 3.66 -18.14
N ARG A 192 55.25 2.69 -17.29
CA ARG A 192 54.37 1.62 -16.84
C ARG A 192 54.06 1.84 -15.37
N ARG A 193 52.76 1.99 -15.06
CA ARG A 193 52.27 2.22 -13.71
C ARG A 193 51.26 1.14 -13.35
N TRP A 194 51.47 0.46 -12.23
CA TRP A 194 50.42 -0.26 -11.54
C TRP A 194 50.01 0.53 -10.29
N ALA A 195 48.72 0.54 -9.97
CA ALA A 195 48.20 1.11 -8.74
C ALA A 195 47.03 0.27 -8.22
N MET A 196 46.95 0.13 -6.90
CA MET A 196 45.83 -0.46 -6.18
C MET A 196 45.45 0.48 -5.03
N ASP A 197 44.19 0.90 -4.98
CA ASP A 197 43.61 1.66 -3.87
C ASP A 197 42.49 0.82 -3.27
N ALA A 198 42.63 0.45 -1.99
CA ALA A 198 41.64 -0.34 -1.26
C ALA A 198 41.37 0.29 0.11
N GLY A 199 40.09 0.43 0.46
CA GLY A 199 39.71 1.20 1.63
C GLY A 199 38.23 1.13 2.03
N LEU A 200 37.91 1.96 3.02
CA LEU A 200 36.60 2.18 3.59
C LEU A 200 36.22 3.64 3.37
N ARG A 201 34.98 3.92 2.94
CA ARG A 201 34.46 5.30 2.85
C ARG A 201 32.94 5.32 3.10
N GLY A 202 32.43 6.36 3.74
CA GLY A 202 31.02 6.45 4.09
C GLY A 202 30.55 7.87 4.42
N THR A 203 29.28 7.97 4.80
CA THR A 203 28.67 9.22 5.28
C THR A 203 28.07 9.01 6.67
N THR A 204 28.25 9.99 7.55
CA THR A 204 27.77 9.93 8.95
C THR A 204 26.40 10.57 9.10
N GLY A 205 25.70 10.28 10.20
CA GLY A 205 24.42 10.91 10.52
C GLY A 205 24.45 12.44 10.69
N SER A 206 25.64 13.06 10.83
CA SER A 206 25.78 14.53 10.85
C SER A 206 25.85 15.16 9.44
N GLY A 207 25.96 14.34 8.39
CA GLY A 207 26.26 14.76 7.03
C GLY A 207 27.76 14.83 6.70
N ALA A 208 28.67 14.54 7.65
CA ALA A 208 30.10 14.46 7.35
C ALA A 208 30.44 13.20 6.55
N THR A 209 31.32 13.33 5.56
CA THR A 209 31.90 12.21 4.81
C THR A 209 33.25 11.83 5.40
N TYR A 210 33.63 10.56 5.26
CA TYR A 210 34.94 10.06 5.71
C TYR A 210 35.49 9.00 4.75
N SER A 211 36.81 8.88 4.71
CA SER A 211 37.53 7.81 4.02
C SER A 211 38.78 7.38 4.81
N LEU A 212 39.15 6.11 4.62
CA LEU A 212 40.40 5.50 5.08
C LEU A 212 40.83 4.49 4.01
N GLY A 213 41.93 4.72 3.31
CA GLY A 213 42.37 3.90 2.17
C GLY A 213 43.87 3.66 2.15
N GLN A 214 44.26 2.43 1.85
CA GLN A 214 45.64 2.06 1.53
C GLN A 214 45.80 2.06 0.01
N GLN A 215 46.64 2.97 -0.47
CA GLN A 215 47.19 2.94 -1.81
C GLN A 215 48.49 2.13 -1.79
N LEU A 216 48.66 1.30 -2.80
CA LEU A 216 49.89 0.61 -3.18
C LEU A 216 50.13 0.90 -4.66
N GLY A 217 51.38 1.03 -5.09
CA GLY A 217 51.67 1.29 -6.48
C GLY A 217 53.09 0.92 -6.87
N HIS A 218 53.26 0.71 -8.17
CA HIS A 218 54.56 0.46 -8.77
C HIS A 218 54.71 1.35 -10.01
N LEU A 219 55.87 2.00 -10.15
CA LEU A 219 56.15 2.94 -11.22
C LEU A 219 57.52 2.64 -11.85
N ASN A 220 57.49 2.19 -13.11
CA ASN A 220 58.67 1.96 -13.92
C ASN A 220 58.66 2.91 -15.12
N ASN A 221 59.74 3.67 -15.32
CA ASN A 221 59.81 4.75 -16.30
C ASN A 221 61.23 4.82 -16.91
N ASN A 222 61.35 5.22 -18.18
CA ASN A 222 62.64 5.38 -18.86
C ASN A 222 63.40 6.67 -18.53
N SER A 223 62.85 7.58 -17.71
CA SER A 223 63.48 8.84 -17.31
C SER A 223 64.68 8.63 -16.38
N THR A 224 65.82 9.26 -16.70
CA THR A 224 67.04 9.20 -15.88
C THR A 224 67.00 10.06 -14.61
N PHE A 225 66.00 10.94 -14.46
CA PHE A 225 65.86 11.84 -13.31
C PHE A 225 65.09 11.22 -12.13
N ILE A 226 64.52 10.02 -12.32
CA ILE A 226 63.73 9.33 -11.30
C ILE A 226 64.67 8.43 -10.47
N ASN A 227 64.90 8.82 -9.21
CA ASN A 227 65.73 8.10 -8.24
C ASN A 227 64.96 7.91 -6.91
N PRO A 228 64.81 6.68 -6.39
CA PRO A 228 65.17 5.41 -7.04
C PRO A 228 64.37 5.21 -8.34
N ASN A 229 64.95 4.50 -9.31
CA ASN A 229 64.19 4.00 -10.46
C ASN A 229 63.51 2.67 -10.07
N ASP A 230 62.50 2.26 -10.84
CA ASP A 230 61.69 1.06 -10.61
C ASP A 230 61.00 1.10 -9.23
N GLN A 231 60.16 2.11 -9.00
CA GLN A 231 59.67 2.46 -7.67
C GLN A 231 58.57 1.51 -7.18
N GLY A 232 58.64 1.11 -5.91
CA GLY A 232 57.50 0.71 -5.09
C GLY A 232 57.00 1.92 -4.29
N THR A 233 55.68 2.07 -4.20
CA THR A 233 55.04 3.17 -3.45
C THR A 233 53.93 2.62 -2.57
N ALA A 234 53.77 3.20 -1.38
CA ALA A 234 52.62 2.97 -0.52
C ALA A 234 52.17 4.28 0.12
N ARG A 235 50.87 4.42 0.33
CA ARG A 235 50.27 5.55 1.05
C ARG A 235 49.02 5.13 1.80
N LEU A 236 49.03 5.22 3.12
CA LEU A 236 47.83 5.08 3.95
C LEU A 236 47.25 6.48 4.17
N GLY A 237 46.09 6.77 3.58
CA GLY A 237 45.40 8.06 3.71
C GLY A 237 44.08 7.95 4.48
N ALA A 238 43.78 8.98 5.28
CA ALA A 238 42.51 9.17 5.95
C ALA A 238 42.01 10.60 5.75
N ALA A 239 40.72 10.79 5.51
CA ALA A 239 40.11 12.10 5.36
C ALA A 239 38.72 12.19 5.98
N ILE A 240 38.35 13.38 6.46
CA ILE A 240 37.04 13.74 6.99
C ILE A 240 36.64 15.10 6.42
N ASN A 241 35.44 15.22 5.87
CA ASN A 241 34.83 16.48 5.47
C ASN A 241 33.51 16.67 6.23
N GLN A 242 33.45 17.68 7.12
CA GLN A 242 32.27 17.99 7.93
C GLN A 242 31.64 19.34 7.50
N PRO A 243 30.42 19.34 6.95
CA PRO A 243 29.68 20.58 6.66
C PRO A 243 29.30 21.31 7.95
N LEU A 244 29.53 22.62 8.00
CA LEU A 244 29.32 23.49 9.18
C LEU A 244 28.11 24.43 9.06
N LEU A 245 27.78 24.87 7.84
CA LEU A 245 26.64 25.74 7.54
C LEU A 245 25.57 24.99 6.75
N ARG A 246 25.50 25.21 5.43
CA ARG A 246 24.69 24.39 4.53
C ARG A 246 25.05 22.91 4.70
N ASN A 247 24.04 22.05 4.58
CA ASN A 247 24.13 20.61 4.81
C ASN A 247 24.48 20.18 6.25
N ARG A 248 24.57 21.08 7.26
CA ARG A 248 24.78 20.65 8.66
C ARG A 248 23.51 20.12 9.35
N ARG A 249 22.37 20.83 9.24
CA ARG A 249 21.10 20.43 9.89
C ARG A 249 20.31 19.40 9.08
N ILE A 250 20.24 19.60 7.78
CA ILE A 250 19.54 18.73 6.84
C ILE A 250 20.32 18.70 5.52
N ASP A 251 20.37 17.54 4.89
CA ASP A 251 21.01 17.30 3.60
C ASP A 251 20.11 16.37 2.75
N ALA A 252 20.61 15.94 1.58
CA ALA A 252 19.87 15.02 0.72
C ALA A 252 19.53 13.70 1.44
N ASN A 253 20.51 13.04 2.06
CA ASN A 253 20.36 11.71 2.67
C ASN A 253 19.37 11.76 3.85
N ARG A 254 19.53 12.72 4.77
CA ARG A 254 18.60 12.93 5.90
C ARG A 254 17.21 13.34 5.44
N SER A 255 17.09 14.19 4.41
CA SER A 255 15.77 14.52 3.86
C SER A 255 15.09 13.28 3.29
N LEU A 256 15.82 12.40 2.60
CA LEU A 256 15.33 11.15 2.02
C LEU A 256 14.88 10.17 3.11
N ILE A 257 15.68 9.97 4.16
CA ILE A 257 15.34 9.11 5.31
C ILE A 257 14.06 9.60 6.02
N VAL A 258 13.84 10.92 6.12
CA VAL A 258 12.61 11.46 6.71
C VAL A 258 11.43 11.35 5.73
N THR A 259 11.62 11.57 4.43
CA THR A 259 10.51 11.43 3.47
C THR A 259 10.07 9.99 3.28
N THR A 260 10.97 9.01 3.12
CA THR A 260 10.57 7.60 2.96
C THR A 260 9.83 7.03 4.17
N ARG A 261 10.16 7.50 5.38
CA ARG A 261 9.36 7.22 6.59
C ARG A 261 7.95 7.80 6.50
N LEU A 262 7.80 9.04 6.02
CA LEU A 262 6.49 9.67 5.80
C LEU A 262 5.71 9.04 4.63
N GLU A 263 6.39 8.53 3.59
CA GLU A 263 5.80 7.73 2.50
C GLU A 263 5.30 6.38 3.02
N THR A 264 6.00 5.75 3.96
CA THR A 264 5.56 4.52 4.64
C THR A 264 4.27 4.76 5.43
N ASP A 265 4.21 5.85 6.19
CA ASP A 265 2.99 6.27 6.90
C ASP A 265 1.83 6.60 5.93
N ALA A 266 2.13 7.25 4.80
CA ALA A 266 1.13 7.57 3.77
C ALA A 266 0.60 6.29 3.09
N ALA A 267 1.47 5.33 2.75
CA ALA A 267 1.07 4.02 2.21
C ALA A 267 0.19 3.23 3.20
N ARG A 268 0.46 3.32 4.51
CA ARG A 268 -0.40 2.74 5.55
C ARG A 268 -1.79 3.40 5.58
N ALA A 269 -1.89 4.71 5.37
CA ALA A 269 -3.18 5.40 5.24
C ALA A 269 -3.92 4.99 3.96
N GLN A 270 -3.23 4.88 2.82
CA GLN A 270 -3.78 4.44 1.54
C GLN A 270 -4.32 2.99 1.59
N TYR A 271 -3.63 2.10 2.33
CA TYR A 271 -4.12 0.75 2.64
C TYR A 271 -5.46 0.79 3.39
N LEU A 272 -5.57 1.59 4.46
CA LEU A 272 -6.83 1.71 5.23
C LEU A 272 -7.98 2.29 4.40
N ALA A 273 -7.70 3.25 3.51
CA ALA A 273 -8.69 3.77 2.56
C ALA A 273 -9.18 2.66 1.61
N THR A 274 -8.25 1.87 1.05
CA THR A 274 -8.58 0.75 0.14
C THR A 274 -9.39 -0.34 0.84
N VAL A 275 -9.06 -0.67 2.09
CA VAL A 275 -9.84 -1.60 2.92
C VAL A 275 -11.25 -1.06 3.12
N SER A 276 -11.41 0.20 3.54
CA SER A 276 -12.74 0.83 3.73
C SER A 276 -13.59 0.80 2.45
N GLU A 277 -12.98 1.07 1.28
CA GLU A 277 -13.63 0.94 -0.03
C GLU A 277 -14.11 -0.50 -0.30
N GLN A 278 -13.29 -1.53 -0.05
CA GLN A 278 -13.69 -2.91 -0.30
C GLN A 278 -14.81 -3.37 0.63
N LEU A 279 -14.75 -2.98 1.91
CA LEU A 279 -15.79 -3.31 2.88
C LEU A 279 -17.13 -2.66 2.52
N GLY A 280 -17.13 -1.38 2.13
CA GLY A 280 -18.32 -0.70 1.62
C GLY A 280 -18.91 -1.40 0.39
N ARG A 281 -18.07 -1.75 -0.59
CA ARG A 281 -18.51 -2.48 -1.79
C ARG A 281 -19.09 -3.87 -1.47
N ILE A 282 -18.50 -4.60 -0.52
CA ILE A 282 -19.03 -5.90 -0.06
C ILE A 282 -20.41 -5.72 0.59
N GLY A 283 -20.60 -4.68 1.42
CA GLY A 283 -21.89 -4.36 2.02
C GLY A 283 -22.99 -4.05 0.99
N ASP A 284 -22.67 -3.23 -0.01
CA ASP A 284 -23.57 -2.90 -1.13
C ASP A 284 -23.98 -4.17 -1.94
N ILE A 285 -23.01 -5.02 -2.31
CA ILE A 285 -23.29 -6.24 -3.08
C ILE A 285 -24.05 -7.28 -2.25
N TYR A 286 -23.80 -7.38 -0.94
CA TYR A 286 -24.56 -8.24 -0.04
C TYR A 286 -26.04 -7.84 0.00
N TRP A 287 -26.35 -6.55 0.17
CA TRP A 287 -27.74 -6.10 0.18
C TRP A 287 -28.41 -6.21 -1.19
N LYS A 288 -27.65 -6.04 -2.29
CA LYS A 288 -28.12 -6.38 -3.65
C LYS A 288 -28.41 -7.87 -3.83
N LEU A 289 -27.63 -8.78 -3.24
CA LEU A 289 -27.89 -10.21 -3.26
C LEU A 289 -29.14 -10.57 -2.44
N TYR A 290 -29.30 -9.99 -1.25
CA TYR A 290 -30.52 -10.12 -0.44
C TYR A 290 -31.76 -9.64 -1.22
N PHE A 291 -31.68 -8.45 -1.83
CA PHE A 291 -32.73 -7.90 -2.69
C PHE A 291 -33.08 -8.84 -3.85
N ALA A 292 -32.07 -9.37 -4.57
CA ALA A 292 -32.30 -10.25 -5.71
C ALA A 292 -32.95 -11.59 -5.32
N ARG A 293 -32.54 -12.18 -4.19
CA ARG A 293 -33.15 -13.41 -3.63
C ARG A 293 -34.59 -13.18 -3.18
N ALA A 294 -34.84 -12.11 -2.43
CA ALA A 294 -36.20 -11.73 -2.01
C ALA A 294 -37.11 -11.41 -3.21
N THR A 295 -36.57 -10.78 -4.25
CA THR A 295 -37.26 -10.54 -5.52
C THR A 295 -37.65 -11.83 -6.22
N LEU A 296 -36.80 -12.86 -6.23
CA LEU A 296 -37.14 -14.15 -6.82
C LEU A 296 -38.34 -14.79 -6.10
N VAL A 297 -38.32 -14.81 -4.77
CA VAL A 297 -39.41 -15.33 -3.92
C VAL A 297 -40.72 -14.55 -4.12
N GLN A 298 -40.66 -13.21 -4.19
CA GLN A 298 -41.82 -12.37 -4.49
C GLN A 298 -42.37 -12.64 -5.91
N ARG A 299 -41.49 -12.78 -6.92
CA ARG A 299 -41.89 -13.11 -8.31
C ARG A 299 -42.52 -14.49 -8.43
N GLN A 300 -42.02 -15.50 -7.72
CA GLN A 300 -42.61 -16.84 -7.69
C GLN A 300 -44.06 -16.77 -7.16
N ARG A 301 -44.28 -16.16 -5.99
CA ARG A 301 -45.64 -15.99 -5.43
C ARG A 301 -46.56 -15.18 -6.36
N HIS A 302 -46.04 -14.17 -7.04
CA HIS A 302 -46.78 -13.36 -8.01
C HIS A 302 -47.10 -14.11 -9.32
N LEU A 303 -46.23 -15.02 -9.76
CA LEU A 303 -46.53 -15.97 -10.83
C LEU A 303 -47.64 -16.95 -10.41
N ASP A 304 -47.56 -17.53 -9.21
CA ASP A 304 -48.56 -18.50 -8.73
C ASP A 304 -49.95 -17.85 -8.52
N ARG A 305 -49.99 -16.60 -8.04
CA ARG A 305 -51.22 -15.75 -8.06
C ARG A 305 -51.83 -15.67 -9.48
N GLY A 306 -51.01 -15.57 -10.52
CA GLY A 306 -51.44 -15.54 -11.93
C GLY A 306 -51.86 -16.91 -12.49
N ARG A 307 -51.09 -17.97 -12.17
CA ARG A 307 -51.41 -19.36 -12.54
C ARG A 307 -52.75 -19.81 -11.96
N ASN A 308 -53.04 -19.45 -10.72
CA ASN A 308 -54.33 -19.74 -10.07
C ASN A 308 -55.52 -19.06 -10.79
N VAL A 309 -55.35 -17.83 -11.28
CA VAL A 309 -56.36 -17.14 -12.10
C VAL A 309 -56.53 -17.83 -13.45
N ALA A 310 -55.43 -18.14 -14.15
CA ALA A 310 -55.47 -18.84 -15.44
C ALA A 310 -56.12 -20.24 -15.34
N MET A 311 -55.79 -21.01 -14.29
CA MET A 311 -56.35 -22.33 -14.01
C MET A 311 -57.87 -22.25 -13.75
N ARG A 312 -58.32 -21.27 -12.94
CA ARG A 312 -59.75 -21.05 -12.69
C ARG A 312 -60.52 -20.69 -13.96
N LEU A 313 -59.95 -19.86 -14.83
CA LEU A 313 -60.58 -19.48 -16.11
C LEU A 313 -60.66 -20.66 -17.08
N GLU A 314 -59.61 -21.49 -17.18
CA GLU A 314 -59.64 -22.68 -18.04
C GLU A 314 -60.65 -23.73 -17.53
N ALA A 315 -60.71 -23.96 -16.21
CA ALA A 315 -61.69 -24.86 -15.59
C ALA A 315 -63.15 -24.41 -15.79
N ARG A 316 -63.37 -23.12 -16.05
CA ARG A 316 -64.67 -22.49 -16.29
C ARG A 316 -64.96 -22.20 -17.77
N ARG A 317 -64.08 -22.62 -18.69
CA ARG A 317 -64.18 -22.35 -20.14
C ARG A 317 -65.46 -22.86 -20.82
N ALA A 318 -66.10 -23.87 -20.23
CA ALA A 318 -67.38 -24.42 -20.70
C ALA A 318 -68.61 -23.83 -19.95
N LEU A 319 -68.43 -22.81 -19.12
CA LEU A 319 -69.46 -22.23 -18.25
C LEU A 319 -69.64 -20.72 -18.46
N ASP A 320 -68.63 -19.92 -18.10
CA ASP A 320 -68.72 -18.44 -18.02
C ASP A 320 -67.45 -17.69 -18.44
N SER A 321 -66.35 -18.39 -18.76
CA SER A 321 -65.04 -17.78 -19.00
C SER A 321 -64.73 -17.61 -20.48
N ALA A 322 -64.72 -16.35 -20.94
CA ALA A 322 -64.51 -16.00 -22.34
C ALA A 322 -63.07 -16.33 -22.83
N GLN A 323 -62.94 -16.69 -24.11
CA GLN A 323 -61.65 -17.07 -24.71
C GLN A 323 -60.58 -15.94 -24.63
N SER A 324 -61.00 -14.67 -24.63
CA SER A 324 -60.14 -13.50 -24.43
C SER A 324 -59.50 -13.45 -23.04
N GLN A 325 -60.30 -13.75 -22.00
CA GLN A 325 -59.87 -13.79 -20.60
C GLN A 325 -58.79 -14.86 -20.41
N ILE A 326 -59.02 -16.05 -20.96
CA ILE A 326 -58.08 -17.18 -20.94
C ILE A 326 -56.76 -16.81 -21.65
N LEU A 327 -56.82 -16.24 -22.85
CA LEU A 327 -55.62 -15.83 -23.59
C LEU A 327 -54.83 -14.75 -22.84
N ARG A 328 -55.52 -13.78 -22.22
CA ARG A 328 -54.87 -12.72 -21.42
C ARG A 328 -54.21 -13.27 -20.16
N ALA A 329 -54.86 -14.17 -19.44
CA ALA A 329 -54.29 -14.82 -18.26
C ALA A 329 -53.07 -15.70 -18.62
N ARG A 330 -53.14 -16.46 -19.73
CA ARG A 330 -52.00 -17.22 -20.26
C ARG A 330 -50.83 -16.31 -20.65
N ALA A 331 -51.09 -15.17 -21.30
CA ALA A 331 -50.06 -14.19 -21.65
C ALA A 331 -49.40 -13.56 -20.41
N ALA A 332 -50.18 -13.24 -19.36
CA ALA A 332 -49.65 -12.76 -18.09
C ALA A 332 -48.77 -13.79 -17.39
N VAL A 333 -49.18 -15.07 -17.36
CA VAL A 333 -48.38 -16.18 -16.82
C VAL A 333 -47.06 -16.33 -17.57
N ALA A 334 -47.08 -16.44 -18.90
CA ALA A 334 -45.87 -16.58 -19.72
C ALA A 334 -44.91 -15.37 -19.59
N SER A 335 -45.46 -14.15 -19.47
CA SER A 335 -44.68 -12.94 -19.21
C SER A 335 -44.00 -12.99 -17.83
N ARG A 336 -44.74 -13.36 -16.78
CA ARG A 336 -44.20 -13.50 -15.42
C ARG A 336 -43.10 -14.57 -15.37
N GLU A 337 -43.31 -15.73 -16.01
CA GLU A 337 -42.31 -16.81 -16.15
C GLU A 337 -41.01 -16.33 -16.81
N ALA A 338 -41.08 -15.59 -17.92
CA ALA A 338 -39.90 -15.06 -18.60
C ALA A 338 -39.05 -14.10 -17.74
N THR A 339 -39.62 -13.49 -16.68
CA THR A 339 -38.87 -12.63 -15.75
C THR A 339 -38.13 -13.39 -14.64
N LEU A 340 -38.49 -14.66 -14.34
CA LEU A 340 -37.81 -15.45 -13.31
C LEU A 340 -36.38 -15.77 -13.70
N ALA A 341 -36.16 -16.30 -14.91
CA ALA A 341 -34.82 -16.64 -15.42
C ALA A 341 -33.83 -15.46 -15.38
N ARG A 342 -34.30 -14.23 -15.67
CA ARG A 342 -33.48 -13.00 -15.54
C ARG A 342 -33.10 -12.70 -14.08
N THR A 343 -33.99 -12.99 -13.14
CA THR A 343 -33.78 -12.79 -11.71
C THR A 343 -32.78 -13.79 -11.15
N GLU A 344 -32.89 -15.07 -11.53
CA GLU A 344 -31.92 -16.12 -11.19
C GLU A 344 -30.52 -15.81 -11.74
N ALA A 345 -30.42 -15.37 -12.99
CA ALA A 345 -29.15 -14.94 -13.58
C ALA A 345 -28.53 -13.77 -12.80
N LYS A 346 -29.35 -12.81 -12.34
CA LYS A 346 -28.87 -11.68 -11.52
C LYS A 346 -28.35 -12.15 -10.15
N ILE A 347 -28.98 -13.15 -9.51
CA ILE A 347 -28.48 -13.77 -8.28
C ILE A 347 -27.09 -14.38 -8.53
N ARG A 348 -26.96 -15.29 -9.52
CA ARG A 348 -25.68 -15.95 -9.84
C ARG A 348 -24.55 -14.95 -10.14
N ASN A 349 -24.86 -13.86 -10.84
CA ASN A 349 -23.89 -12.80 -11.11
C ASN A 349 -23.42 -12.06 -9.86
N LEU A 350 -24.32 -11.79 -8.90
CA LEU A 350 -23.98 -11.16 -7.62
C LEU A 350 -23.18 -12.11 -6.70
N GLU A 351 -23.51 -13.40 -6.68
CA GLU A 351 -22.72 -14.41 -5.96
C GLU A 351 -21.28 -14.48 -6.49
N ASN A 352 -21.11 -14.43 -7.82
CA ASN A 352 -19.81 -14.43 -8.46
C ASN A 352 -19.04 -13.12 -8.21
N GLU A 353 -19.71 -11.96 -8.11
CA GLU A 353 -19.06 -10.71 -7.71
C GLU A 353 -18.57 -10.75 -6.26
N LEU A 354 -19.30 -11.37 -5.33
CA LEU A 354 -18.80 -11.61 -3.97
C LEU A 354 -17.58 -12.55 -3.98
N ARG A 355 -17.62 -13.66 -4.73
CA ARG A 355 -16.48 -14.59 -4.86
C ARG A 355 -15.19 -13.90 -5.33
N THR A 356 -15.29 -13.02 -6.33
CA THR A 356 -14.12 -12.34 -6.91
C THR A 356 -13.56 -11.21 -6.05
N LEU A 357 -14.37 -10.59 -5.19
CA LEU A 357 -13.93 -9.56 -4.26
C LEU A 357 -13.30 -10.12 -2.97
N ILE A 358 -13.82 -11.24 -2.47
CA ILE A 358 -13.46 -11.78 -1.15
C ILE A 358 -12.34 -12.82 -1.26
N ASN A 359 -12.31 -13.58 -2.38
CA ASN A 359 -11.31 -14.62 -2.69
C ASN A 359 -11.15 -15.73 -1.62
N LEU A 360 -12.16 -15.92 -0.77
CA LEU A 360 -12.15 -16.91 0.31
C LEU A 360 -12.11 -18.35 -0.24
N PRO A 361 -11.10 -19.17 0.14
CA PRO A 361 -11.07 -20.60 -0.18
C PRO A 361 -12.32 -21.33 0.31
N GLY A 362 -12.81 -22.29 -0.48
CA GLY A 362 -14.07 -23.01 -0.25
C GLY A 362 -15.34 -22.23 -0.64
N LEU A 363 -15.28 -20.91 -0.82
CA LEU A 363 -16.36 -20.10 -1.40
C LEU A 363 -16.08 -19.81 -2.89
N SER A 364 -14.84 -19.43 -3.21
CA SER A 364 -14.37 -19.18 -4.57
C SER A 364 -14.27 -20.46 -5.41
N ASP A 365 -13.80 -21.57 -4.80
CA ASP A 365 -13.61 -22.87 -5.47
C ASP A 365 -14.92 -23.62 -5.75
N ARG A 366 -16.07 -23.05 -5.34
CA ARG A 366 -17.41 -23.62 -5.49
C ARG A 366 -18.29 -22.69 -6.36
N PRO A 367 -18.09 -22.64 -7.68
CA PRO A 367 -18.85 -21.75 -8.58
C PRO A 367 -20.37 -22.02 -8.55
N ASN A 368 -20.76 -23.28 -8.36
CA ASN A 368 -22.18 -23.70 -8.25
C ASN A 368 -22.73 -23.68 -6.81
N GLY A 369 -21.92 -23.27 -5.82
CA GLY A 369 -22.41 -23.09 -4.45
C GLY A 369 -23.43 -21.96 -4.36
N GLU A 370 -24.29 -21.99 -3.36
CA GLU A 370 -25.26 -20.92 -3.10
C GLU A 370 -24.82 -20.05 -1.92
N ILE A 371 -24.87 -18.73 -2.09
CA ILE A 371 -24.60 -17.77 -1.01
C ILE A 371 -25.94 -17.33 -0.43
N ILE A 372 -26.17 -17.68 0.84
CA ILE A 372 -27.39 -17.37 1.56
C ILE A 372 -27.12 -16.21 2.54
N PRO A 373 -27.64 -15.00 2.26
CA PRO A 373 -27.53 -13.86 3.17
C PRO A 373 -28.49 -14.06 4.36
N VAL A 374 -27.95 -14.51 5.49
CA VAL A 374 -28.73 -14.81 6.72
C VAL A 374 -28.93 -13.60 7.63
N GLN A 375 -28.35 -12.44 7.33
CA GLN A 375 -28.47 -11.26 8.17
C GLN A 375 -29.86 -10.63 8.08
N SER A 376 -30.52 -10.50 9.23
CA SER A 376 -31.83 -9.85 9.36
C SER A 376 -31.80 -8.38 8.97
N VAL A 377 -32.76 -7.98 8.14
CA VAL A 377 -33.03 -6.58 7.78
C VAL A 377 -33.42 -5.78 9.02
N THR A 378 -32.61 -4.78 9.36
CA THR A 378 -32.88 -3.81 10.44
C THR A 378 -33.94 -2.82 10.01
N ARG A 379 -34.85 -2.46 10.94
CA ARG A 379 -35.96 -1.50 10.76
C ARG A 379 -35.78 -0.21 11.55
N ALA A 380 -34.87 -0.21 12.52
CA ALA A 380 -34.56 0.93 13.37
C ALA A 380 -33.54 1.83 12.69
N VAL A 381 -33.85 3.12 12.58
CA VAL A 381 -32.89 4.14 12.17
C VAL A 381 -32.03 4.48 13.39
N PRO A 382 -30.68 4.39 13.32
CA PRO A 382 -29.82 4.89 14.38
C PRO A 382 -30.01 6.40 14.56
N ASN A 383 -30.18 6.87 15.80
CA ASN A 383 -30.17 8.30 16.10
C ASN A 383 -28.71 8.79 16.13
N LEU A 384 -28.34 9.67 15.19
CA LEU A 384 -26.97 10.16 15.00
C LEU A 384 -26.93 11.68 15.08
N ASN A 385 -25.88 12.23 15.71
CA ASN A 385 -25.61 13.67 15.70
C ASN A 385 -24.63 13.97 14.57
N VAL A 386 -25.10 14.70 13.55
CA VAL A 386 -24.33 14.99 12.32
C VAL A 386 -22.99 15.66 12.62
N GLU A 387 -22.93 16.66 13.51
CA GLU A 387 -21.68 17.34 13.85
C GLU A 387 -20.69 16.43 14.60
N LEU A 388 -21.18 15.52 15.43
CA LEU A 388 -20.33 14.53 16.12
C LEU A 388 -19.76 13.51 15.13
N GLU A 389 -20.55 13.09 14.14
CA GLU A 389 -20.10 12.17 13.08
C GLU A 389 -19.16 12.84 12.07
N VAL A 390 -19.38 14.12 11.74
CA VAL A 390 -18.41 14.94 10.97
C VAL A 390 -17.11 15.12 11.76
N ALA A 391 -17.18 15.45 13.04
CA ALA A 391 -15.99 15.56 13.90
C ALA A 391 -15.21 14.24 14.01
N ARG A 392 -15.92 13.09 14.06
CA ARG A 392 -15.30 11.76 13.98
C ARG A 392 -14.60 11.57 12.63
N ALA A 393 -15.31 11.78 11.52
CA ALA A 393 -14.77 11.61 10.16
C ALA A 393 -13.49 12.42 9.93
N LEU A 394 -13.48 13.69 10.36
CA LEU A 394 -12.33 14.58 10.23
C LEU A 394 -11.11 14.15 11.08
N ALA A 395 -11.28 13.25 12.04
CA ALA A 395 -10.22 12.68 12.87
C ALA A 395 -9.79 11.25 12.46
N THR A 396 -10.65 10.49 11.80
CA THR A 396 -10.42 9.06 11.46
C THR A 396 -10.10 8.81 9.99
N ARG A 397 -10.60 9.63 9.05
CA ARG A 397 -10.51 9.37 7.60
C ARG A 397 -9.05 9.23 7.12
N PRO A 398 -8.64 8.06 6.57
CA PRO A 398 -7.25 7.83 6.19
C PRO A 398 -6.72 8.79 5.13
N GLU A 399 -7.56 9.22 4.19
CA GLU A 399 -7.23 10.24 3.17
C GLU A 399 -6.72 11.58 3.76
N LEU A 400 -7.19 11.97 4.95
CA LEU A 400 -6.69 13.17 5.66
C LEU A 400 -5.34 12.89 6.33
N MET A 401 -5.10 11.66 6.77
CA MET A 401 -3.81 11.24 7.29
C MET A 401 -2.77 11.23 6.16
N GLU A 402 -3.14 10.70 4.98
CA GLU A 402 -2.29 10.69 3.79
C GLU A 402 -1.91 12.12 3.35
N LEU A 403 -2.90 13.01 3.15
CA LEU A 403 -2.65 14.42 2.84
C LEU A 403 -1.81 15.12 3.92
N GLY A 404 -2.03 14.78 5.21
CA GLY A 404 -1.19 15.25 6.31
C GLY A 404 0.27 14.84 6.19
N LYS A 405 0.55 13.58 5.80
CA LYS A 405 1.92 13.10 5.55
C LYS A 405 2.53 13.73 4.30
N GLN A 406 1.74 13.95 3.24
CA GLN A 406 2.19 14.71 2.05
C GLN A 406 2.60 16.15 2.41
N ILE A 407 1.84 16.85 3.27
CA ILE A 407 2.20 18.18 3.79
C ILE A 407 3.50 18.14 4.60
N SER A 408 3.69 17.12 5.44
CA SER A 408 4.97 16.94 6.17
C SER A 408 6.15 16.73 5.21
N MET A 409 5.99 15.93 4.14
CA MET A 409 7.04 15.73 3.13
C MET A 409 7.38 17.02 2.39
N ALA A 410 6.37 17.79 1.96
CA ALA A 410 6.59 19.10 1.35
C ALA A 410 7.27 20.09 2.31
N THR A 411 7.00 19.99 3.61
CA THR A 411 7.67 20.80 4.65
C THR A 411 9.15 20.43 4.79
N VAL A 412 9.49 19.14 4.79
CA VAL A 412 10.89 18.66 4.81
C VAL A 412 11.64 19.10 3.55
N GLN A 413 11.01 19.03 2.38
CA GLN A 413 11.60 19.54 1.13
C GLN A 413 11.76 21.07 1.12
N LEU A 414 10.86 21.82 1.77
CA LEU A 414 11.01 23.25 1.99
C LEU A 414 12.15 23.58 2.98
N GLU A 415 12.37 22.79 4.04
CA GLU A 415 13.54 22.92 4.91
C GLU A 415 14.85 22.65 4.15
N LEU A 416 14.91 21.58 3.34
CA LEU A 416 16.06 21.29 2.49
C LEU A 416 16.34 22.43 1.49
N ALA A 417 15.32 22.95 0.83
CA ALA A 417 15.46 24.06 -0.10
C ALA A 417 15.95 25.34 0.60
N ARG A 418 15.47 25.64 1.81
CA ARG A 418 15.95 26.77 2.63
C ARG A 418 17.40 26.57 3.09
N ASN A 419 17.77 25.37 3.49
CA ASN A 419 19.15 25.00 3.84
C ASN A 419 20.10 25.18 2.63
N ARG A 420 19.63 24.93 1.40
CA ARG A 420 20.36 25.22 0.14
C ARG A 420 20.53 26.71 -0.20
N LEU A 421 19.90 27.64 0.54
CA LEU A 421 20.19 29.08 0.43
C LEU A 421 21.47 29.50 1.16
N GLN A 422 21.91 28.71 2.16
CA GLN A 422 23.08 29.04 2.96
C GLN A 422 24.39 28.84 2.16
N PRO A 423 25.45 29.60 2.46
CA PRO A 423 26.79 29.28 1.98
C PRO A 423 27.24 27.87 2.40
N GLU A 424 28.04 27.24 1.57
CA GLU A 424 28.76 26.03 1.93
C GLU A 424 30.00 26.44 2.72
N LEU A 425 30.19 25.81 3.87
CA LEU A 425 31.36 25.97 4.73
C LEU A 425 31.71 24.59 5.26
N ASN A 426 32.82 24.04 4.82
CA ASN A 426 33.24 22.68 5.10
C ASN A 426 34.54 22.71 5.91
N LEU A 427 34.60 21.95 7.00
CA LEU A 427 35.88 21.61 7.65
C LEU A 427 36.45 20.39 6.93
N ILE A 428 37.60 20.57 6.28
CA ILE A 428 38.36 19.50 5.64
C ILE A 428 39.54 19.15 6.55
N LEU A 429 39.65 17.87 6.91
CA LEU A 429 40.80 17.30 7.62
C LEU A 429 41.30 16.10 6.82
N GLU A 430 42.57 16.10 6.46
CA GLU A 430 43.22 14.96 5.81
C GLU A 430 44.56 14.64 6.47
N GLY A 431 44.92 13.36 6.47
CA GLY A 431 46.19 12.87 6.97
C GLY A 431 46.66 11.67 6.15
N TYR A 432 47.96 11.54 5.95
CA TYR A 432 48.54 10.39 5.29
C TYR A 432 49.93 10.03 5.81
N LEU A 433 50.22 8.73 5.71
CA LEU A 433 51.56 8.16 5.74
C LEU A 433 51.93 7.76 4.31
N ALA A 434 53.21 7.83 3.96
CA ALA A 434 53.71 7.41 2.65
C ALA A 434 55.13 6.84 2.76
N GLY A 435 55.45 5.87 1.90
CA GLY A 435 56.78 5.30 1.70
C GLY A 435 57.08 5.11 0.21
N LEU A 436 58.37 5.16 -0.14
CA LEU A 436 58.92 5.14 -1.49
C LEU A 436 60.25 4.38 -1.53
N GLU A 437 60.21 3.14 -2.00
CA GLU A 437 61.34 2.22 -2.01
C GLU A 437 61.70 1.80 -3.46
N GLY A 438 62.98 1.48 -3.71
CA GLY A 438 63.46 1.11 -5.05
C GLY A 438 63.18 -0.34 -5.47
N GLY A 439 63.53 -0.67 -6.72
CA GLY A 439 63.64 -2.06 -7.20
C GLY A 439 62.35 -2.91 -7.10
N SER A 440 61.22 -2.33 -7.51
CA SER A 440 59.86 -2.92 -7.46
C SER A 440 59.35 -3.27 -6.05
N ASN A 441 60.02 -2.85 -4.98
CA ASN A 441 59.75 -3.32 -3.61
C ASN A 441 58.57 -2.59 -2.93
N VAL A 442 57.36 -2.80 -3.47
CA VAL A 442 56.09 -2.35 -2.89
C VAL A 442 55.90 -2.81 -1.42
N PRO A 443 56.29 -4.04 -1.00
CA PRO A 443 56.23 -4.43 0.41
C PRO A 443 57.17 -3.61 1.31
N GLY A 444 58.35 -3.23 0.80
CA GLY A 444 59.28 -2.33 1.47
C GLY A 444 58.65 -0.95 1.70
N ALA A 445 58.15 -0.31 0.63
CA ALA A 445 57.44 0.97 0.72
C ALA A 445 56.25 0.94 1.69
N TRP A 446 55.53 -0.19 1.77
CA TRP A 446 54.42 -0.37 2.73
C TRP A 446 54.88 -0.49 4.20
N ALA A 447 56.05 -1.07 4.46
CA ALA A 447 56.64 -1.06 5.80
C ALA A 447 57.22 0.33 6.14
N GLU A 448 57.95 0.92 5.20
CA GLU A 448 58.58 2.24 5.27
C GLU A 448 57.58 3.34 5.63
N GLN A 449 56.35 3.30 5.08
CA GLN A 449 55.31 4.30 5.39
C GLN A 449 55.00 4.38 6.90
N PHE A 450 55.29 3.33 7.68
CA PHE A 450 55.10 3.31 9.14
C PHE A 450 56.40 3.50 9.95
N SER A 451 57.58 3.23 9.37
CA SER A 451 58.86 3.32 10.09
C SER A 451 59.65 4.60 9.82
N GLU A 452 59.62 5.10 8.57
CA GLU A 452 60.36 6.29 8.14
C GLU A 452 59.42 7.38 7.58
N GLY A 453 58.27 6.97 7.03
CA GLY A 453 57.19 7.83 6.58
C GLY A 453 56.68 8.76 7.68
N ARG A 454 56.90 10.07 7.52
CA ARG A 454 56.46 11.08 8.50
C ARG A 454 54.96 11.34 8.37
N PRO A 455 54.18 11.33 9.49
CA PRO A 455 52.76 11.69 9.48
C PRO A 455 52.56 13.07 8.88
N SER A 456 51.97 13.11 7.69
CA SER A 456 51.62 14.32 6.96
C SER A 456 50.14 14.60 7.20
N TYR A 457 49.78 15.85 7.50
CA TYR A 457 48.39 16.24 7.76
C TYR A 457 48.12 17.65 7.25
N ALA A 458 46.89 17.88 6.80
CA ALA A 458 46.38 19.18 6.42
C ALA A 458 44.98 19.38 7.01
N GLY A 459 44.69 20.62 7.40
CA GLY A 459 43.39 21.02 7.90
C GLY A 459 43.03 22.39 7.34
N GLY A 460 41.80 22.56 6.87
CA GLY A 460 41.36 23.77 6.20
C GLY A 460 39.86 23.97 6.24
N PHE A 461 39.44 25.19 5.90
CA PHE A 461 38.04 25.54 5.70
C PHE A 461 37.83 25.89 4.24
N GLU A 462 36.92 25.18 3.59
CA GLU A 462 36.43 25.48 2.24
C GLU A 462 35.13 26.27 2.35
N PHE A 463 35.01 27.38 1.63
CA PHE A 463 33.83 28.27 1.68
C PHE A 463 33.36 28.63 0.28
N GLU A 464 32.10 28.33 -0.04
CA GLU A 464 31.45 28.71 -1.30
C GLU A 464 30.14 29.49 -1.05
N ALA A 465 30.03 30.68 -1.66
CA ALA A 465 28.86 31.54 -1.55
C ALA A 465 28.37 32.01 -2.95
N PRO A 466 27.37 31.34 -3.55
CA PRO A 466 26.90 31.69 -4.90
C PRO A 466 26.15 33.03 -4.92
N TYR A 467 26.85 34.12 -5.28
CA TYR A 467 26.43 35.52 -5.13
C TYR A 467 24.96 35.86 -5.46
N ARG A 468 24.38 35.27 -6.53
CA ARG A 468 22.98 35.53 -6.94
C ARG A 468 21.98 34.45 -6.51
N ASN A 469 22.45 33.25 -6.13
CA ASN A 469 21.72 32.02 -5.80
C ASN A 469 20.28 31.83 -6.35
N ARG A 470 20.03 32.20 -7.63
CA ARG A 470 18.67 32.25 -8.20
C ARG A 470 18.01 30.88 -8.26
N ALA A 471 18.78 29.81 -8.46
CA ALA A 471 18.27 28.45 -8.53
C ALA A 471 17.70 27.98 -7.18
N ALA A 472 18.41 28.15 -6.07
CA ALA A 472 17.89 27.79 -4.75
C ALA A 472 16.74 28.71 -4.31
N GLN A 473 16.79 30.01 -4.65
CA GLN A 473 15.65 30.92 -4.41
C GLN A 473 14.38 30.49 -5.16
N ALA A 474 14.51 30.06 -6.43
CA ALA A 474 13.41 29.50 -7.19
C ALA A 474 12.89 28.19 -6.59
N ALA A 475 13.78 27.29 -6.18
CA ALA A 475 13.42 26.03 -5.52
C ALA A 475 12.65 26.27 -4.20
N VAL A 476 13.07 27.22 -3.36
CA VAL A 476 12.32 27.59 -2.14
C VAL A 476 10.92 28.09 -2.48
N ARG A 477 10.78 28.99 -3.46
CA ARG A 477 9.46 29.48 -3.90
C ARG A 477 8.58 28.36 -4.46
N GLN A 478 9.16 27.43 -5.23
CA GLN A 478 8.47 26.25 -5.72
C GLN A 478 7.91 25.39 -4.57
N GLN A 479 8.71 25.09 -3.54
CA GLN A 479 8.24 24.32 -2.39
C GLN A 479 7.20 25.10 -1.55
N GLN A 480 7.27 26.43 -1.49
CA GLN A 480 6.21 27.25 -0.89
C GLN A 480 4.88 27.12 -1.66
N PHE A 481 4.90 27.15 -3.00
CA PHE A 481 3.69 26.94 -3.81
C PHE A 481 3.13 25.52 -3.70
N VAL A 482 4.00 24.49 -3.61
CA VAL A 482 3.58 23.10 -3.33
C VAL A 482 2.88 23.00 -1.97
N LEU A 483 3.43 23.62 -0.93
CA LEU A 483 2.83 23.62 0.41
C LEU A 483 1.44 24.30 0.42
N VAL A 484 1.31 25.46 -0.23
CA VAL A 484 0.01 26.17 -0.35
C VAL A 484 -1.00 25.34 -1.15
N ARG A 485 -0.58 24.67 -2.24
CA ARG A 485 -1.44 23.75 -2.99
C ARG A 485 -1.97 22.62 -2.10
N LEU A 486 -1.10 21.98 -1.31
CA LEU A 486 -1.51 20.89 -0.42
C LEU A 486 -2.42 21.38 0.73
N GLN A 487 -2.21 22.59 1.25
CA GLN A 487 -3.11 23.20 2.23
C GLN A 487 -4.51 23.47 1.66
N ASN A 488 -4.61 23.93 0.42
CA ASN A 488 -5.89 24.12 -0.26
C ASN A 488 -6.60 22.78 -0.55
N LEU A 489 -5.87 21.75 -1.00
CA LEU A 489 -6.40 20.39 -1.19
C LEU A 489 -6.87 19.77 0.13
N LEU A 490 -6.20 20.06 1.26
CA LEU A 490 -6.65 19.64 2.58
C LEU A 490 -7.95 20.35 3.00
N ALA A 491 -8.10 21.65 2.72
CA ALA A 491 -9.33 22.38 2.97
C ALA A 491 -10.50 21.85 2.12
N GLU A 492 -10.26 21.60 0.83
CA GLU A 492 -11.21 20.98 -0.09
C GLU A 492 -11.64 19.59 0.38
N ARG A 493 -10.69 18.69 0.71
CA ARG A 493 -11.02 17.33 1.17
C ARG A 493 -11.81 17.34 2.49
N ARG A 494 -11.54 18.28 3.40
CA ARG A 494 -12.33 18.47 4.63
C ARG A 494 -13.77 18.89 4.35
N ALA A 495 -13.99 19.80 3.39
CA ALA A 495 -15.33 20.20 2.96
C ALA A 495 -16.08 19.03 2.28
N ASN A 496 -15.38 18.27 1.42
CA ASN A 496 -15.94 17.09 0.77
C ASN A 496 -16.31 15.99 1.78
N ILE A 497 -15.47 15.69 2.79
CA ILE A 497 -15.80 14.73 3.86
C ILE A 497 -17.02 15.18 4.68
N ARG A 498 -17.13 16.47 5.01
CA ARG A 498 -18.33 17.02 5.67
C ARG A 498 -19.58 16.77 4.83
N ALA A 499 -19.54 17.09 3.53
CA ALA A 499 -20.66 16.86 2.62
C ALA A 499 -20.98 15.36 2.43
N GLU A 500 -19.97 14.48 2.36
CA GLU A 500 -20.13 13.02 2.31
C GLU A 500 -20.90 12.50 3.54
N VAL A 501 -20.56 12.96 4.75
CA VAL A 501 -21.25 12.57 6.00
C VAL A 501 -22.66 13.18 6.10
N GLU A 502 -22.82 14.47 5.82
CA GLU A 502 -24.12 15.15 5.82
C GLU A 502 -25.10 14.55 4.78
N ASN A 503 -24.60 14.05 3.65
CA ASN A 503 -25.40 13.33 2.68
C ASN A 503 -25.74 11.91 3.16
N ALA A 504 -24.77 11.16 3.68
CA ALA A 504 -25.00 9.81 4.16
C ALA A 504 -26.04 9.74 5.30
N VAL A 505 -25.98 10.67 6.26
CA VAL A 505 -26.98 10.73 7.35
C VAL A 505 -28.36 11.14 6.83
N ARG A 506 -28.47 12.10 5.90
CA ARG A 506 -29.76 12.46 5.30
C ARG A 506 -30.39 11.34 4.48
N VAL A 507 -29.58 10.52 3.79
CA VAL A 507 -30.06 9.31 3.08
C VAL A 507 -30.52 8.22 4.05
N LEU A 508 -29.84 8.07 5.19
CA LEU A 508 -30.24 7.17 6.28
C LEU A 508 -31.59 7.57 6.91
N GLU A 509 -31.78 8.86 7.18
CA GLU A 509 -33.06 9.39 7.68
C GLU A 509 -34.19 9.23 6.63
N ALA A 510 -33.93 9.58 5.37
CA ALA A 510 -34.90 9.51 4.29
C ALA A 510 -35.36 8.08 3.99
N SER A 511 -34.43 7.13 3.85
CA SER A 511 -34.75 5.70 3.65
C SER A 511 -35.54 5.12 4.83
N GLY A 512 -35.22 5.55 6.06
CA GLY A 512 -35.98 5.23 7.25
C GLY A 512 -37.40 5.81 7.29
N ILE A 513 -37.66 6.94 6.65
CA ILE A 513 -39.00 7.49 6.43
C ILE A 513 -39.71 6.72 5.32
N GLU A 514 -39.05 6.48 4.17
CA GLU A 514 -39.66 5.76 3.04
C GLU A 514 -40.08 4.34 3.43
N ALA A 515 -39.22 3.56 4.10
CA ALA A 515 -39.56 2.19 4.51
C ALA A 515 -40.81 2.13 5.41
N ARG A 516 -41.05 3.16 6.23
CA ARG A 516 -42.27 3.30 7.05
C ARG A 516 -43.49 3.70 6.21
N GLY A 517 -43.32 4.53 5.19
CA GLY A 517 -44.36 4.86 4.20
C GLY A 517 -44.76 3.64 3.36
N ARG A 518 -43.78 2.96 2.77
CA ARG A 518 -43.95 1.74 1.97
C ARG A 518 -44.61 0.61 2.74
N LYS A 519 -44.32 0.42 4.04
CA LYS A 519 -45.03 -0.58 4.86
C LYS A 519 -46.53 -0.30 4.98
N ARG A 520 -46.93 0.98 5.03
CA ARG A 520 -48.35 1.38 5.05
C ARG A 520 -49.00 1.19 3.69
N SER A 521 -48.33 1.62 2.62
CA SER A 521 -48.77 1.44 1.23
C SER A 521 -49.06 -0.04 0.93
N LEU A 522 -48.10 -0.92 1.24
CA LEU A 522 -48.22 -2.37 1.05
C LEU A 522 -49.40 -2.99 1.81
N ALA A 523 -49.71 -2.50 3.02
CA ALA A 523 -50.87 -2.98 3.77
C ALA A 523 -52.18 -2.63 3.06
N SER A 524 -52.34 -1.36 2.64
CA SER A 524 -53.53 -0.89 1.91
C SER A 524 -53.72 -1.59 0.56
N THR A 525 -52.65 -1.83 -0.22
CA THR A 525 -52.73 -2.59 -1.48
C THR A 525 -52.98 -4.09 -1.23
N GLY A 526 -52.65 -4.62 -0.04
CA GLY A 526 -53.04 -5.96 0.38
C GLY A 526 -54.56 -6.09 0.57
N GLU A 527 -55.14 -5.18 1.35
CA GLU A 527 -56.60 -5.08 1.56
C GLU A 527 -57.35 -4.84 0.23
N GLU A 528 -56.78 -4.01 -0.65
CA GLU A 528 -57.31 -3.79 -2.00
C GLU A 528 -57.35 -5.07 -2.84
N LEU A 529 -56.29 -5.89 -2.82
CA LEU A 529 -56.27 -7.16 -3.56
C LEU A 529 -57.33 -8.14 -3.04
N GLU A 530 -57.50 -8.26 -1.72
CA GLU A 530 -58.53 -9.11 -1.11
C GLU A 530 -59.94 -8.64 -1.53
N TYR A 531 -60.19 -7.33 -1.53
CA TYR A 531 -61.44 -6.75 -1.99
C TYR A 531 -61.72 -7.04 -3.47
N GLN A 532 -60.75 -6.83 -4.37
CA GLN A 532 -60.94 -7.10 -5.80
C GLN A 532 -61.08 -8.60 -6.09
N GLN A 533 -60.37 -9.47 -5.36
CA GLN A 533 -60.53 -10.92 -5.48
C GLN A 533 -61.94 -11.37 -5.06
N LEU A 534 -62.47 -10.85 -3.96
CA LEU A 534 -63.84 -11.11 -3.51
C LEU A 534 -64.90 -10.60 -4.50
N ARG A 535 -64.64 -9.49 -5.21
CA ARG A 535 -65.53 -8.99 -6.27
C ARG A 535 -65.51 -9.88 -7.51
N TRP A 536 -64.33 -10.31 -7.96
CA TRP A 536 -64.19 -11.24 -9.08
C TRP A 536 -64.85 -12.59 -8.79
N GLU A 537 -64.69 -13.13 -7.57
CA GLU A 537 -65.33 -14.40 -7.17
C GLU A 537 -66.87 -14.33 -7.08
N LYS A 538 -67.45 -13.16 -6.80
CA LYS A 538 -68.90 -12.95 -6.67
C LYS A 538 -69.58 -12.53 -7.98
N LEU A 539 -68.84 -12.33 -9.06
CA LEU A 539 -69.39 -11.85 -10.33
C LEU A 539 -70.31 -12.89 -11.00
N LYS A 540 -71.31 -12.42 -11.74
CA LYS A 540 -72.26 -13.27 -12.48
C LYS A 540 -72.70 -12.62 -13.80
N GLY A 541 -72.74 -13.40 -14.87
CA GLY A 541 -73.63 -13.19 -16.02
C GLY A 541 -73.27 -12.12 -17.07
N ASP A 542 -72.24 -11.30 -16.89
CA ASP A 542 -71.81 -10.28 -17.88
C ASP A 542 -70.33 -10.44 -18.25
N GLU A 543 -70.06 -10.80 -19.51
CA GLU A 543 -68.72 -11.02 -20.04
C GLU A 543 -67.85 -9.75 -20.08
N ARG A 544 -68.45 -8.57 -20.31
CA ARG A 544 -67.74 -7.30 -20.41
C ARG A 544 -67.30 -6.83 -19.03
N LEU A 545 -68.20 -6.94 -18.04
CA LEU A 545 -67.86 -6.72 -16.64
C LEU A 545 -66.83 -7.77 -16.17
N ALA A 546 -66.94 -9.03 -16.58
CA ALA A 546 -65.96 -10.07 -16.25
C ALA A 546 -64.55 -9.79 -16.80
N GLN A 547 -64.44 -9.32 -18.05
CA GLN A 547 -63.17 -8.89 -18.62
C GLN A 547 -62.59 -7.70 -17.83
N PHE A 548 -63.38 -6.67 -17.54
CA PHE A 548 -62.93 -5.50 -16.79
C PHE A 548 -62.50 -5.84 -15.35
N GLN A 549 -63.23 -6.73 -14.66
CA GLN A 549 -62.86 -7.16 -13.30
C GLN A 549 -61.64 -8.09 -13.28
N LEU A 550 -61.44 -8.91 -14.31
CA LEU A 550 -60.19 -9.68 -14.48
C LEU A 550 -58.99 -8.75 -14.71
N ASP A 551 -59.16 -7.72 -15.56
CA ASP A 551 -58.13 -6.73 -15.84
C ASP A 551 -57.73 -5.98 -14.56
N GLU A 552 -58.71 -5.54 -13.76
CA GLU A 552 -58.47 -4.86 -12.48
C GLU A 552 -57.83 -5.79 -11.44
N LEU A 553 -58.24 -7.06 -11.37
CA LEU A 553 -57.63 -8.05 -10.47
C LEU A 553 -56.16 -8.31 -10.83
N LEU A 554 -55.85 -8.50 -12.13
CA LEU A 554 -54.47 -8.69 -12.60
C LEU A 554 -53.64 -7.41 -12.36
N GLY A 555 -54.19 -6.23 -12.64
CA GLY A 555 -53.56 -4.95 -12.33
C GLY A 555 -53.29 -4.77 -10.83
N THR A 556 -54.21 -5.19 -9.95
CA THR A 556 -54.02 -5.13 -8.49
C THR A 556 -52.95 -6.14 -8.02
N GLN A 557 -52.85 -7.33 -8.65
CA GLN A 557 -51.73 -8.26 -8.40
C GLN A 557 -50.37 -7.67 -8.82
N ASP A 558 -50.33 -6.90 -9.92
CA ASP A 558 -49.14 -6.21 -10.40
C ASP A 558 -48.77 -5.04 -9.46
N ARG A 559 -49.74 -4.22 -9.03
CA ARG A 559 -49.57 -3.16 -8.03
C ARG A 559 -49.04 -3.72 -6.70
N LEU A 560 -49.62 -4.81 -6.20
CA LEU A 560 -49.16 -5.43 -4.95
C LEU A 560 -47.71 -5.92 -5.07
N PHE A 561 -47.34 -6.56 -6.17
CA PHE A 561 -45.95 -6.99 -6.40
C PHE A 561 -45.00 -5.79 -6.49
N GLN A 562 -45.42 -4.67 -7.09
CA GLN A 562 -44.64 -3.44 -7.14
C GLN A 562 -44.41 -2.84 -5.74
N GLU A 563 -45.41 -2.79 -4.86
CA GLU A 563 -45.20 -2.32 -3.47
C GLU A 563 -44.45 -3.35 -2.60
N GLU A 564 -44.61 -4.67 -2.83
CA GLU A 564 -43.77 -5.72 -2.22
C GLU A 564 -42.28 -5.51 -2.59
N GLN A 565 -42.00 -5.09 -3.83
CA GLN A 565 -40.66 -4.73 -4.31
C GLN A 565 -40.18 -3.37 -3.77
N SER A 566 -41.01 -2.32 -3.76
CA SER A 566 -40.63 -0.99 -3.29
C SER A 566 -40.36 -0.95 -1.77
N LEU A 567 -41.10 -1.71 -0.97
CA LEU A 567 -40.78 -1.89 0.45
C LEU A 567 -39.46 -2.64 0.64
N LEU A 568 -39.23 -3.71 -0.14
CA LEU A 568 -37.98 -4.46 -0.10
C LEU A 568 -36.78 -3.57 -0.47
N GLN A 569 -36.91 -2.75 -1.51
CA GLN A 569 -35.90 -1.78 -1.96
C GLN A 569 -35.54 -0.80 -0.83
N ALA A 570 -36.53 -0.09 -0.29
CA ALA A 570 -36.35 0.89 0.78
C ALA A 570 -35.75 0.28 2.06
N LEU A 571 -36.09 -0.99 2.36
CA LEU A 571 -35.49 -1.74 3.48
C LEU A 571 -34.02 -2.11 3.23
N THR A 572 -33.66 -2.54 2.01
CA THR A 572 -32.25 -2.82 1.68
C THR A 572 -31.42 -1.54 1.58
N ASP A 573 -31.99 -0.44 1.09
CA ASP A 573 -31.32 0.87 1.03
C ASP A 573 -31.14 1.47 2.42
N LEU A 574 -32.10 1.29 3.34
CA LEU A 574 -31.91 1.61 4.76
C LEU A 574 -30.71 0.85 5.34
N ASN A 575 -30.62 -0.47 5.15
CA ASN A 575 -29.54 -1.27 5.72
C ASN A 575 -28.19 -1.01 5.04
N ARG A 576 -28.18 -0.65 3.76
CA ARG A 576 -27.00 -0.16 3.05
C ARG A 576 -26.56 1.21 3.56
N SER A 577 -27.47 2.17 3.74
CA SER A 577 -27.14 3.52 4.19
C SER A 577 -26.49 3.55 5.60
N ILE A 578 -26.81 2.59 6.47
CA ILE A 578 -26.11 2.38 7.74
C ILE A 578 -24.62 2.05 7.51
N ILE A 579 -24.30 1.23 6.49
CA ILE A 579 -22.91 0.92 6.11
C ILE A 579 -22.28 2.14 5.43
N ASP A 580 -22.98 2.81 4.52
CA ASP A 580 -22.48 4.01 3.82
C ASP A 580 -22.15 5.14 4.81
N VAL A 581 -22.89 5.29 5.92
CA VAL A 581 -22.52 6.19 7.04
C VAL A 581 -21.26 5.72 7.78
N GLN A 582 -21.07 4.41 8.00
CA GLN A 582 -19.86 3.87 8.64
C GLN A 582 -18.61 4.00 7.74
N VAL A 583 -18.77 3.96 6.41
CA VAL A 583 -17.74 4.34 5.44
C VAL A 583 -17.49 5.85 5.52
N ALA A 584 -18.55 6.66 5.45
CA ALA A 584 -18.45 8.13 5.43
C ALA A 584 -17.77 8.70 6.68
N THR A 585 -17.97 8.06 7.84
CA THR A 585 -17.37 8.45 9.13
C THR A 585 -16.01 7.81 9.43
N GLY A 586 -15.49 6.97 8.52
CA GLY A 586 -14.27 6.20 8.74
C GLY A 586 -14.35 5.25 9.94
N ALA A 587 -15.56 4.83 10.34
CA ALA A 587 -15.78 4.05 11.56
C ALA A 587 -15.48 2.55 11.38
N LEU A 588 -15.68 2.01 10.17
CA LEU A 588 -15.46 0.58 9.85
C LEU A 588 -14.05 0.08 10.21
N VAL A 589 -13.04 0.91 9.98
CA VAL A 589 -11.62 0.54 10.06
C VAL A 589 -10.90 1.56 10.91
N GLN A 590 -10.34 1.13 12.05
CA GLN A 590 -9.56 2.00 12.93
C GLN A 590 -8.13 1.48 13.08
N LEU A 591 -7.19 2.42 13.17
CA LEU A 591 -5.84 2.14 13.64
C LEU A 591 -5.89 1.72 15.11
N ALA A 592 -5.32 0.56 15.42
CA ALA A 592 -4.84 0.33 16.77
C ALA A 592 -3.75 1.38 17.06
N ARG A 593 -3.92 2.12 18.16
CA ARG A 593 -2.90 3.04 18.71
C ARG A 593 -1.81 2.24 19.42
#